data_AF-D5V377-F1
#
_entry.id   AF-D5V377-F1
#
_cell.length_a   1.000
_cell.length_b   1.000
_cell.length_c   1.000
_cell.angle_alpha   90.00
_cell.angle_beta   90.00
_cell.angle_gamma   90.00
#
_symmetry.space_group_name_H-M   'P 1'
#
loop_
_entity.id
_entity.type
_entity.pdbx_description
1 polymer ?
#
loop_
_entity_poly.entity_id
_entity_poly.type
_entity_poly.pdbx_seq_one_letter_code
_entity_poly.pdbx_strand_id
1 'polypeptide(L)'
;MLILRAELLGIYKANDFTDKKTGAVTIGKTKLQLMSHQNMQDGSTKMTLLDISIPDSKVKLYTKDKIGKTIEVDVAIIGDVKYYGI
;
A
#
# COMPACT_ATOMS: atom_id res chain seq x y z
N MET A 1 8.69 -3.53 -14.97
CA MET A 1 8.54 -3.72 -13.51
C MET A 1 8.67 -2.37 -12.87
N LEU A 2 7.71 -1.94 -12.05
CA LEU A 2 7.75 -0.63 -11.40
C LEU A 2 8.22 -0.79 -9.96
N ILE A 3 9.04 0.14 -9.48
CA ILE A 3 9.55 0.14 -8.12
C ILE A 3 9.02 1.39 -7.42
N LEU A 4 8.26 1.19 -6.35
CA LEU A 4 7.83 2.27 -5.47
C LEU A 4 8.88 2.46 -4.36
N ARG A 5 9.37 3.70 -4.22
CA ARG A 5 10.23 4.14 -3.12
C ARG A 5 9.42 5.00 -2.17
N ALA A 6 9.27 4.56 -0.93
CA ALA A 6 8.48 5.25 0.09
C ALA A 6 8.91 4.82 1.50
N GLU A 7 8.59 5.63 2.49
CA GLU A 7 8.84 5.30 3.89
C GLU A 7 7.84 4.24 4.38
N LEU A 8 8.33 3.16 4.99
CA LEU A 8 7.47 2.15 5.59
C LEU A 8 6.99 2.61 6.96
N LEU A 9 5.70 2.87 7.10
CA LEU A 9 5.11 3.26 8.38
C LEU A 9 4.62 2.05 9.19
N GLY A 10 4.13 1.02 8.52
CA GLY A 10 3.57 -0.13 9.21
C GLY A 10 3.32 -1.33 8.30
N ILE A 11 3.14 -2.48 8.93
CA ILE A 11 2.78 -3.74 8.28
C ILE A 11 1.59 -4.31 9.04
N TYR A 12 0.50 -4.58 8.34
CA TYR A 12 -0.71 -5.11 8.96
C TYR A 12 -1.41 -6.13 8.06
N LYS A 13 -2.20 -7.01 8.65
CA LYS A 13 -3.08 -7.92 7.91
C LYS A 13 -4.46 -7.28 7.81
N ALA A 14 -5.00 -7.14 6.60
CA ALA A 14 -6.37 -6.68 6.42
C ALA A 14 -7.35 -7.68 7.04
N ASN A 15 -8.54 -7.21 7.44
CA ASN A 15 -9.57 -8.09 7.98
C ASN A 15 -10.04 -9.09 6.91
N ASP A 16 -10.36 -10.31 7.35
CA ASP A 16 -11.06 -11.27 6.50
C ASP A 16 -12.47 -10.76 6.20
N PHE A 17 -12.93 -10.96 4.98
CA PHE A 17 -14.26 -10.53 4.54
C PHE A 17 -15.14 -11.76 4.32
N THR A 18 -16.26 -11.83 5.04
CA THR A 18 -17.28 -12.86 4.83
C THR A 18 -18.45 -12.27 4.07
N ASP A 19 -18.75 -12.83 2.90
CA ASP A 19 -19.95 -12.49 2.15
C ASP A 19 -21.19 -13.01 2.90
N LYS A 20 -22.07 -12.08 3.30
CA LYS A 20 -23.27 -12.39 4.08
C LYS A 20 -24.32 -13.18 3.31
N LYS A 21 -24.28 -13.21 1.97
CA LYS A 21 -25.25 -13.93 1.13
C LYS A 21 -24.80 -15.34 0.79
N THR A 22 -23.50 -15.52 0.56
CA THR A 22 -22.92 -16.79 0.10
C THR A 22 -22.18 -17.55 1.19
N GLY A 23 -21.83 -16.89 2.31
CA GLY A 23 -20.99 -17.46 3.36
C GLY A 23 -19.51 -17.59 2.97
N ALA A 24 -19.12 -17.16 1.76
CA ALA A 24 -17.76 -17.27 1.29
C ALA A 24 -16.83 -16.31 2.07
N VAL A 25 -15.68 -16.82 2.51
CA VAL A 25 -14.66 -16.04 3.23
C VAL A 25 -13.51 -15.69 2.30
N THR A 26 -13.23 -14.40 2.15
CA THR A 26 -12.05 -13.88 1.48
C THR A 26 -11.00 -13.51 2.52
N ILE A 27 -9.85 -14.18 2.48
CA ILE A 27 -8.76 -13.93 3.43
C ILE A 27 -8.12 -12.57 3.14
N GLY A 28 -7.99 -11.76 4.19
CA GLY A 28 -7.35 -10.47 4.13
C GLY A 28 -5.86 -10.59 3.84
N LYS A 29 -5.37 -9.81 2.87
CA LYS A 29 -3.96 -9.79 2.49
C LYS A 29 -3.14 -8.96 3.48
N THR A 30 -1.87 -9.32 3.63
CA THR A 30 -0.88 -8.45 4.28
C THR A 30 -0.69 -7.18 3.44
N LYS A 31 -0.64 -6.04 4.12
CA LYS A 31 -0.45 -4.72 3.52
C LYS A 31 0.75 -4.01 4.14
N LEU A 32 1.50 -3.32 3.29
CA LEU A 32 2.47 -2.31 3.71
C LEU A 32 1.78 -0.95 3.69
N GLN A 33 1.83 -0.24 4.80
CA GLN A 33 1.42 1.15 4.87
C GLN A 33 2.65 2.02 4.61
N LEU A 34 2.63 2.75 3.50
CA LEU A 34 3.77 3.52 3.00
C LEU A 34 3.43 5.01 2.91
N MET A 35 4.38 5.87 3.23
CA MET A 35 4.28 7.30 3.00
C MET A 35 5.13 7.71 1.79
N SER A 36 4.46 8.17 0.73
CA SER A 36 5.12 8.75 -0.43
C SER A 36 5.16 10.27 -0.30
N HIS A 37 6.32 10.85 -0.61
CA HIS A 37 6.54 12.29 -0.64
C HIS A 37 6.77 12.72 -2.08
N GLN A 38 6.02 13.72 -2.54
CA GLN A 38 6.15 14.31 -3.86
C GLN A 38 6.34 15.82 -3.73
N ASN A 39 7.43 16.34 -4.27
CA ASN A 39 7.63 17.77 -4.40
C ASN A 39 6.71 18.33 -5.49
N MET A 40 5.98 19.39 -5.16
CA MET A 40 5.06 20.07 -6.05
C MET A 40 5.74 21.27 -6.73
N GLN A 41 5.13 21.78 -7.81
CA GLN A 41 5.69 22.90 -8.57
C GLN A 41 5.78 24.20 -7.75
N ASP A 42 4.91 24.37 -6.76
CA ASP A 42 4.89 25.52 -5.85
C ASP A 42 5.87 25.37 -4.66
N GLY A 43 6.67 24.31 -4.64
CA GLY A 43 7.61 24.02 -3.56
C GLY A 43 6.99 23.33 -2.35
N SER A 44 5.68 23.11 -2.32
CA SER A 44 5.04 22.30 -1.28
C SER A 44 5.39 20.82 -1.41
N THR A 45 5.28 20.07 -0.31
CA THR A 45 5.41 18.60 -0.32
C THR A 45 4.04 17.98 -0.18
N LYS A 46 3.63 17.22 -1.20
CA LYS A 46 2.45 16.38 -1.12
C LYS A 46 2.83 15.04 -0.50
N MET A 47 2.18 14.72 0.61
CA MET A 47 2.27 13.41 1.25
C MET A 47 1.09 12.55 0.80
N THR A 48 1.36 11.30 0.43
CA THR A 48 0.33 10.33 0.05
C THR A 48 0.53 9.04 0.84
N LEU A 49 -0.46 8.69 1.65
CA LEU A 49 -0.51 7.41 2.34
C LEU A 49 -0.97 6.33 1.34
N LEU A 50 -0.18 5.27 1.22
CA LEU A 50 -0.42 4.18 0.28
C LEU A 50 -0.49 2.86 1.05
N ASP A 51 -1.53 2.09 0.78
CA ASP A 51 -1.68 0.73 1.30
C ASP A 51 -1.44 -0.28 0.18
N ILE A 52 -0.28 -0.92 0.18
CA ILE A 52 0.12 -1.86 -0.87
C ILE A 52 -0.06 -3.29 -0.36
N SER A 53 -0.95 -4.05 -1.00
CA SER A 53 -1.09 -5.49 -0.75
C SER A 53 0.12 -6.26 -1.26
N ILE A 54 0.69 -7.10 -0.41
CA ILE A 54 1.86 -7.92 -0.72
C ILE A 54 1.49 -9.41 -0.67
N PRO A 55 1.94 -10.24 -1.62
CA PRO A 55 1.78 -11.69 -1.56
C PRO A 55 2.48 -12.28 -0.34
N ASP A 56 1.90 -13.30 0.29
CA ASP A 56 2.44 -13.92 1.52
C ASP A 56 3.90 -14.41 1.36
N SER A 57 4.28 -14.86 0.16
CA SER A 57 5.65 -15.27 -0.16
C SER A 57 6.68 -14.14 -0.05
N LYS A 58 6.25 -12.88 -0.20
CA LYS A 58 7.11 -11.69 -0.13
C LYS A 58 7.07 -10.98 1.22
N VAL A 59 6.16 -11.32 2.13
CA VAL A 59 6.01 -10.63 3.43
C VAL A 59 7.30 -10.66 4.25
N LYS A 60 8.04 -11.77 4.22
CA LYS A 60 9.32 -11.92 4.95
C LYS A 60 10.40 -10.91 4.52
N LEU A 61 10.26 -10.28 3.36
CA LEU A 61 11.18 -9.24 2.88
C LEU A 61 10.97 -7.90 3.61
N TYR A 62 9.82 -7.73 4.28
CA TYR A 62 9.43 -6.51 4.97
C TYR A 62 9.25 -6.82 6.45
N THR A 63 10.30 -6.53 7.21
CA THR A 63 10.40 -6.83 8.65
C THR A 63 10.25 -5.56 9.49
N LYS A 64 9.94 -5.71 10.78
CA LYS A 64 9.67 -4.58 11.68
C LYS A 64 10.83 -3.58 11.81
N ASP A 65 12.07 -4.04 11.64
CA ASP A 65 13.29 -3.20 11.65
C ASP A 65 13.41 -2.27 10.42
N LYS A 66 12.54 -2.43 9.43
CA LYS A 66 12.43 -1.54 8.26
C LYS A 66 11.40 -0.41 8.47
N ILE A 67 10.63 -0.43 9.56
CA ILE A 67 9.69 0.65 9.87
C ILE A 67 10.46 1.96 10.11
N GLY A 68 9.95 3.06 9.56
CA GLY A 68 10.59 4.38 9.55
C GLY A 68 11.70 4.55 8.50
N LYS A 69 11.98 3.52 7.69
CA LYS A 69 13.00 3.59 6.62
C LYS A 69 12.33 3.70 5.27
N THR A 70 13.02 4.36 4.33
CA THR A 70 12.67 4.30 2.91
C THR A 70 12.98 2.90 2.38
N ILE A 71 11.99 2.24 1.80
CA ILE A 71 12.12 0.91 1.19
C ILE A 71 11.75 0.93 -0.29
N GLU A 72 12.16 -0.12 -0.99
CA GLU A 72 11.77 -0.40 -2.36
C GLU A 72 10.75 -1.55 -2.40
N VAL A 73 9.67 -1.34 -3.15
CA VAL A 73 8.60 -2.34 -3.33
C VAL A 73 8.33 -2.51 -4.81
N ASP A 74 8.44 -3.73 -5.31
CA ASP A 74 7.99 -4.07 -6.67
C ASP A 74 6.47 -3.96 -6.73
N VAL A 75 5.97 -3.11 -7.62
CA VAL A 75 4.54 -2.84 -7.78
C VAL A 75 4.08 -3.01 -9.23
N ALA A 76 2.79 -3.26 -9.39
CA ALA A 76 2.06 -3.13 -10.64
C ALA A 76 0.99 -2.05 -10.45
N ILE A 77 0.58 -1.41 -11.56
CA ILE A 77 -0.46 -0.37 -11.52
C ILE A 77 -1.82 -1.05 -11.75
N ILE A 78 -2.75 -0.76 -10.86
CA ILE A 78 -4.18 -0.96 -11.08
C ILE A 78 -4.78 0.45 -11.05
N GLY A 79 -5.43 0.86 -12.13
CA GLY A 79 -5.92 2.23 -12.28
C GLY A 79 -7.26 2.46 -11.58
N ASP A 80 -7.43 3.66 -11.02
CA ASP A 80 -8.70 4.16 -10.49
C ASP A 80 -9.36 5.17 -11.43
N VAL A 81 -10.69 5.23 -11.37
CA VAL A 81 -11.48 6.29 -11.98
C VAL A 81 -11.39 7.54 -11.12
N LYS A 82 -10.98 8.67 -11.73
CA LYS A 82 -11.00 9.99 -11.07
C LYS A 82 -12.24 10.75 -11.48
N TYR A 83 -12.97 11.27 -10.50
CA TYR A 83 -14.10 12.17 -10.72
C TYR A 83 -13.67 13.62 -10.51
N TYR A 84 -14.26 14.54 -11.27
CA TYR A 84 -14.14 15.98 -11.03
C TYR A 84 -15.55 16.56 -10.90
N GLY A 85 -15.71 17.56 -10.04
CA GLY A 85 -16.95 18.32 -9.91
C GLY A 85 -17.10 19.29 -11.07
N ILE A 86 -18.33 19.48 -11.54
CA ILE A 86 -18.73 20.58 -12.44
C ILE A 86 -19.34 21.68 -11.57
#